data_AF-F5XSW1-F1
#
_entry.id   AF-F5XSW1-F1
#
_cell.length_a   1.000
_cell.length_b   1.000
_cell.length_c   1.000
_cell.angle_alpha   90.00
_cell.angle_beta   90.00
_cell.angle_gamma   90.00
#
_symmetry.space_group_name_H-M   'P 1'
#
loop_
_entity.id
_entity.type
_entity.pdbx_description
1 polymer ?
#
loop_
_entity_poly.entity_id
_entity_poly.type
_entity_poly.pdbx_seq_one_letter_code
_entity_poly.pdbx_strand_id
1 'polypeptide(L)'
;MGIRYYGWAITDEEAAEARTDPWPVIRRADRRGDEPGWTNTCFDKAWPLLQRLFSPEGVRQPKPGYELVAGDVTYPYGYLEGYEPYVGVIARDRVPTIARDVASVSRSDVRLFCSGLRYGDQQVRRDDEGYLAYYLAEAQTFTADAAARGHAILYLIR
;
A
#
# COMPACT_ATOMS: atom_id res chain seq x y z
N MET A 1 -9.90 -4.15 16.68
CA MET A 1 -9.48 -4.33 15.27
C MET A 1 -8.22 -3.51 15.06
N GLY A 2 -7.27 -3.98 14.24
CA GLY A 2 -5.99 -3.27 14.02
C GLY A 2 -6.03 -2.40 12.77
N ILE A 3 -5.01 -1.55 12.63
CA ILE A 3 -4.80 -0.65 11.50
C ILE A 3 -4.49 -1.44 10.23
N ARG A 4 -5.16 -1.10 9.13
CA ARG A 4 -5.13 -1.76 7.84
C ARG A 4 -4.92 -0.76 6.71
N TYR A 5 -4.46 -1.28 5.58
CA TYR A 5 -4.34 -0.52 4.34
C TYR A 5 -5.49 -0.84 3.38
N TYR A 6 -6.06 0.19 2.78
CA TYR A 6 -7.05 0.13 1.71
C TYR A 6 -6.60 1.00 0.53
N GLY A 7 -6.73 0.52 -0.70
CA GLY A 7 -6.34 1.26 -1.91
C GLY A 7 -7.39 1.16 -3.01
N TRP A 8 -7.56 2.25 -3.77
CA TRP A 8 -8.51 2.36 -4.86
C TRP A 8 -7.86 3.02 -6.08
N ALA A 9 -8.09 2.46 -7.27
CA ALA A 9 -7.69 3.07 -8.54
C ALA A 9 -8.76 4.08 -8.97
N ILE A 10 -8.46 5.38 -8.87
CA ILE A 10 -9.42 6.48 -9.07
C ILE A 10 -9.09 7.31 -10.32
N THR A 11 -10.05 8.11 -10.79
CA THR A 11 -9.78 9.03 -11.91
C THR A 11 -8.88 10.20 -11.47
N ASP A 12 -8.32 10.94 -12.44
CA ASP A 12 -7.50 12.13 -12.15
C ASP A 12 -8.32 13.27 -11.50
N GLU A 13 -9.59 13.39 -11.89
CA GLU A 13 -10.56 14.32 -11.29
C GLU A 13 -10.82 13.98 -9.82
N GLU A 14 -11.05 12.70 -9.53
CA GLU A 14 -11.20 12.20 -8.16
C GLU A 14 -9.93 12.39 -7.33
N ALA A 15 -8.75 12.26 -7.96
CA ALA A 15 -7.48 12.51 -7.29
C ALA A 15 -7.29 13.99 -6.95
N ALA A 16 -7.74 14.89 -7.83
CA ALA A 16 -7.75 16.33 -7.54
C ALA A 16 -8.72 16.68 -6.40
N GLU A 17 -9.92 16.10 -6.39
CA GLU A 17 -10.89 16.25 -5.29
C GLU A 17 -10.32 15.71 -3.97
N ALA A 18 -9.72 14.51 -3.99
CA ALA A 18 -9.21 13.85 -2.80
C ALA A 18 -8.04 14.57 -2.13
N ARG A 19 -7.27 15.36 -2.88
CA ARG A 19 -6.22 16.24 -2.32
C ARG A 19 -6.78 17.39 -1.49
N THR A 20 -8.06 17.73 -1.67
CA THR A 20 -8.74 18.80 -0.92
C THR A 20 -9.59 18.22 0.21
N ASP A 21 -10.44 17.24 -0.10
CA ASP A 21 -11.22 16.48 0.87
C ASP A 21 -11.33 15.01 0.41
N PRO A 22 -10.57 14.09 1.01
CA PRO A 22 -10.55 12.69 0.56
C PRO A 22 -11.81 11.92 0.95
N TRP A 23 -12.53 12.32 1.99
CA TRP A 23 -13.57 11.46 2.57
C TRP A 23 -14.80 11.23 1.67
N PRO A 24 -15.31 12.24 0.93
CA PRO A 24 -16.33 12.02 -0.08
C PRO A 24 -15.89 11.03 -1.16
N VAL A 25 -14.64 11.15 -1.62
CA VAL A 25 -14.07 10.28 -2.67
C VAL A 25 -13.94 8.84 -2.16
N ILE A 26 -13.37 8.63 -0.96
CA ILE A 26 -13.26 7.32 -0.31
C ILE A 26 -14.63 6.65 -0.20
N ARG A 27 -15.64 7.39 0.29
CA ARG A 27 -17.00 6.84 0.44
C ARG A 27 -17.64 6.43 -0.89
N ARG A 28 -17.33 7.13 -1.99
CA ARG A 28 -17.78 6.73 -3.33
C ARG A 28 -17.01 5.51 -3.81
N ALA A 29 -15.69 5.52 -3.67
CA ALA A 29 -14.80 4.42 -4.04
C ALA A 29 -15.16 3.10 -3.35
N ASP A 30 -15.51 3.13 -2.06
CA ASP A 30 -15.96 1.97 -1.29
C ASP A 30 -17.25 1.34 -1.83
N ARG A 31 -18.16 2.15 -2.40
CA ARG A 31 -19.43 1.67 -2.96
C ARG A 31 -19.28 1.00 -4.33
N ARG A 32 -18.14 1.21 -5.00
CA ARG A 32 -17.85 0.64 -6.33
C ARG A 32 -17.21 -0.75 -6.27
N GLY A 33 -17.01 -1.32 -5.07
CA GLY A 33 -16.24 -2.56 -4.88
C GLY A 33 -16.62 -3.72 -5.80
N ASP A 34 -17.88 -3.79 -6.22
CA ASP A 34 -18.42 -4.85 -7.09
C ASP A 34 -18.62 -4.41 -8.56
N GLU A 35 -18.27 -3.18 -8.92
CA GLU A 35 -18.44 -2.68 -10.28
C GLU A 35 -17.44 -3.34 -11.25
N PRO A 36 -17.90 -3.84 -12.41
CA PRO A 36 -17.01 -4.43 -13.41
C PRO A 36 -15.93 -3.44 -13.86
N GLY A 37 -14.67 -3.84 -13.77
CA GLY A 37 -13.53 -3.00 -14.16
C GLY A 37 -13.08 -2.00 -13.09
N TRP A 38 -13.66 -2.03 -11.89
CA TRP A 38 -13.12 -1.36 -10.71
C TRP A 38 -11.94 -2.16 -10.14
N THR A 39 -10.87 -1.47 -9.73
CA THR A 39 -9.74 -2.11 -9.06
C THR A 39 -9.50 -1.43 -7.72
N ASN A 40 -9.60 -2.24 -6.66
CA ASN A 40 -9.27 -1.88 -5.29
C ASN A 40 -8.37 -2.97 -4.68
N THR A 41 -7.79 -2.70 -3.53
CA THR A 41 -6.99 -3.67 -2.79
C THR A 41 -7.04 -3.39 -1.30
N CYS A 42 -6.73 -4.41 -0.50
CA CYS A 42 -6.53 -4.30 0.93
C CYS A 42 -5.25 -5.05 1.27
N PHE A 43 -4.22 -4.36 1.76
CA PHE A 43 -2.98 -5.02 2.19
C PHE A 43 -3.03 -5.50 3.65
N ASP A 44 -4.22 -5.45 4.26
CA ASP A 44 -4.47 -5.74 5.69
C ASP A 44 -3.37 -5.13 6.56
N LYS A 45 -2.65 -5.93 7.36
CA LYS A 45 -1.56 -5.47 8.24
C LYS A 45 -0.17 -5.65 7.61
N ALA A 46 -0.09 -6.01 6.33
CA ALA A 46 1.19 -6.18 5.64
C ALA A 46 1.83 -4.86 5.21
N TRP A 47 1.09 -3.73 5.24
CA TRP A 47 1.59 -2.43 4.79
C TRP A 47 2.90 -1.97 5.47
N PRO A 48 3.17 -2.18 6.78
CA PRO A 48 4.45 -1.80 7.37
C PRO A 48 5.60 -2.68 6.87
N LEU A 49 5.33 -3.95 6.57
CA LEU A 49 6.32 -4.85 6.00
C LEU A 49 6.62 -4.47 4.54
N LEU A 50 5.60 -4.10 3.76
CA LEU A 50 5.78 -3.56 2.41
C LEU A 50 6.59 -2.25 2.43
N GLN A 51 6.32 -1.33 3.37
CA GLN A 51 7.12 -0.11 3.55
C GLN A 51 8.61 -0.43 3.74
N ARG A 52 8.92 -1.35 4.65
CA ARG A 52 10.31 -1.77 4.94
C ARG A 52 10.95 -2.51 3.77
N LEU A 53 10.16 -3.26 3.00
CA LEU A 53 10.62 -3.93 1.78
C LEU A 53 11.03 -2.92 0.70
N PHE A 54 10.26 -1.84 0.52
CA PHE A 54 10.55 -0.77 -0.46
C PHE A 54 11.52 0.30 0.07
N SER A 55 11.75 0.34 1.38
CA SER A 55 12.74 1.20 2.01
C SER A 55 13.64 0.40 2.97
N PRO A 56 14.57 -0.42 2.42
CA PRO A 56 15.50 -1.16 3.26
C PRO A 56 16.37 -0.22 4.10
N GLU A 57 16.69 -0.64 5.32
CA GLU A 57 17.56 0.11 6.23
C GLU A 57 18.91 0.43 5.56
N GLY A 58 19.38 1.67 5.73
CA GLY A 58 20.65 2.15 5.16
C GLY A 58 20.56 2.72 3.74
N VAL A 59 19.40 2.68 3.08
CA VAL A 59 19.18 3.36 1.79
C VAL A 59 18.74 4.80 2.02
N ARG A 60 19.44 5.78 1.41
CA ARG A 60 19.16 7.22 1.59
C ARG A 60 17.81 7.69 1.02
N GLN A 61 17.28 6.99 0.02
CA GLN A 61 16.00 7.31 -0.61
C GLN A 61 15.18 6.04 -0.80
N PRO A 62 13.91 6.00 -0.35
CA PRO A 62 13.02 4.88 -0.63
C PRO A 62 12.88 4.62 -2.13
N LYS A 63 12.67 3.36 -2.51
CA LYS A 63 12.34 3.01 -3.90
C LYS A 63 10.97 3.61 -4.27
N PRO A 64 10.67 3.85 -5.56
CA PRO A 64 9.37 4.37 -5.98
C PRO A 64 8.17 3.58 -5.44
N GLY A 65 8.28 2.25 -5.31
CA GLY A 65 7.25 1.39 -4.73
C GLY A 65 6.84 1.77 -3.31
N TYR A 66 7.70 2.45 -2.56
CA TYR A 66 7.38 2.97 -1.23
C TYR A 66 6.21 3.96 -1.25
N GLU A 67 6.06 4.76 -2.32
CA GLU A 67 4.96 5.73 -2.44
C GLU A 67 3.58 5.07 -2.34
N LEU A 68 3.45 3.80 -2.76
CA LEU A 68 2.22 3.00 -2.65
C LEU A 68 1.78 2.81 -1.20
N VAL A 69 2.73 2.74 -0.27
CA VAL A 69 2.47 2.41 1.14
C VAL A 69 3.00 3.47 2.08
N ALA A 70 3.32 4.67 1.60
CA ALA A 70 3.93 5.72 2.41
C ALA A 70 2.96 6.25 3.49
N GLY A 71 3.53 6.89 4.51
CA GLY A 71 2.77 7.46 5.62
C GLY A 71 2.46 6.48 6.74
N ASP A 72 1.92 7.00 7.84
CA ASP A 72 1.57 6.22 9.03
C ASP A 72 0.43 6.93 9.76
N VAL A 73 -0.34 6.18 10.54
CA VAL A 73 -1.31 6.79 11.44
C VAL A 73 -0.60 7.63 12.49
N THR A 74 -1.29 8.62 13.03
CA THR A 74 -0.77 9.40 14.15
C THR A 74 -1.63 9.24 15.38
N TYR A 75 -1.04 9.35 16.56
CA TYR A 75 -1.73 9.25 17.86
C TYR A 75 -1.65 10.59 18.58
N PRO A 76 -2.35 11.64 18.11
CA PRO A 76 -2.19 13.01 18.61
C PRO A 76 -2.52 13.14 20.10
N TYR A 77 -3.44 12.30 20.61
CA TYR A 77 -3.88 12.29 22.01
C TYR A 77 -3.43 11.00 22.74
N GLY A 78 -2.49 10.26 22.17
CA GLY A 78 -1.97 9.01 22.73
C GLY A 78 -2.76 7.76 22.34
N TYR A 79 -2.14 6.59 22.56
CA TYR A 79 -2.63 5.29 22.06
C TYR A 79 -4.05 4.91 22.51
N LEU A 80 -4.48 5.35 23.70
CA LEU A 80 -5.78 5.00 24.27
C LEU A 80 -6.93 5.84 23.69
N GLU A 81 -6.64 7.01 23.13
CA GLU A 81 -7.64 7.96 22.61
C GLU A 81 -7.93 7.78 21.12
N GLY A 82 -7.25 6.82 20.49
CA GLY A 82 -7.39 6.52 19.07
C GLY A 82 -6.30 7.16 18.22
N TYR A 83 -6.40 6.92 16.92
CA TYR A 83 -5.46 7.41 15.93
C TYR A 83 -6.17 8.20 14.84
N GLU A 84 -5.44 9.12 14.24
CA GLU A 84 -5.81 9.76 13.00
C GLU A 84 -5.31 8.91 11.83
N PRO A 85 -6.17 8.55 10.87
CA PRO A 85 -5.78 7.74 9.74
C PRO A 85 -4.90 8.53 8.78
N TYR A 86 -4.06 7.84 8.03
CA TYR A 86 -3.29 8.43 6.95
C TYR A 86 -3.99 8.25 5.62
N VAL A 87 -4.03 9.31 4.80
CA VAL A 87 -4.55 9.27 3.43
C VAL A 87 -3.46 9.71 2.46
N GLY A 88 -3.21 8.90 1.44
CA GLY A 88 -2.27 9.23 0.38
C GLY A 88 -2.94 9.26 -0.99
N VAL A 89 -2.49 10.17 -1.85
CA VAL A 89 -2.92 10.30 -3.25
C VAL A 89 -1.71 10.26 -4.16
N ILE A 90 -1.68 9.31 -5.08
CA ILE A 90 -0.63 9.10 -6.08
C ILE A 90 -1.18 9.54 -7.43
N ALA A 91 -0.52 10.52 -8.03
CA ALA A 91 -0.89 11.04 -9.35
C ALA A 91 -0.72 9.98 -10.45
N ARG A 92 -1.61 9.99 -11.45
CA ARG A 92 -1.62 8.99 -12.54
C ARG A 92 -0.31 8.88 -13.31
N ASP A 93 0.46 9.96 -13.40
CA ASP A 93 1.76 10.01 -14.08
C ASP A 93 2.87 9.32 -13.27
N ARG A 94 2.71 9.21 -11.94
CA ARG A 94 3.60 8.48 -11.05
C ARG A 94 3.33 6.98 -11.07
N VAL A 95 2.07 6.56 -11.24
CA VAL A 95 1.63 5.15 -11.15
C VAL A 95 2.46 4.20 -12.03
N PRO A 96 2.78 4.49 -13.31
CA PRO A 96 3.60 3.59 -14.13
C PRO A 96 5.03 3.37 -13.61
N THR A 97 5.60 4.34 -12.90
CA THR A 97 6.95 4.20 -12.31
C THR A 97 6.88 3.33 -11.06
N ILE A 98 5.84 3.53 -10.24
CA ILE A 98 5.58 2.73 -9.05
C ILE A 98 5.27 1.27 -9.43
N ALA A 99 4.39 1.05 -10.41
CA ALA A 99 4.03 -0.28 -10.89
C ALA A 99 5.25 -1.07 -11.39
N ARG A 100 6.16 -0.42 -12.12
CA ARG A 100 7.43 -1.03 -12.56
C ARG A 100 8.34 -1.42 -11.40
N ASP A 101 8.46 -0.56 -10.38
CA ASP A 101 9.28 -0.85 -9.21
C ASP A 101 8.68 -1.97 -8.35
N VAL A 102 7.37 -1.94 -8.10
CA VAL A 102 6.63 -2.97 -7.37
C VAL A 102 6.73 -4.33 -8.09
N ALA A 103 6.61 -4.35 -9.41
CA ALA A 103 6.78 -5.55 -10.23
C ALA A 103 8.23 -6.08 -10.26
N SER A 104 9.24 -5.25 -9.98
CA SER A 104 10.64 -5.67 -9.95
C SER A 104 11.00 -6.49 -8.72
N VAL A 105 10.20 -6.41 -7.65
CA VAL A 105 10.44 -7.15 -6.41
C VAL A 105 9.96 -8.59 -6.58
N SER A 106 10.89 -9.52 -6.45
CA SER A 106 10.64 -10.96 -6.59
C SER A 106 10.33 -11.62 -5.25
N ARG A 107 9.80 -12.85 -5.30
CA ARG A 107 9.68 -13.71 -4.13
C ARG A 107 11.04 -14.01 -3.47
N SER A 108 12.13 -13.99 -4.23
CA SER A 108 13.48 -14.14 -3.68
C SER A 108 13.90 -12.92 -2.87
N ASP A 109 13.50 -11.72 -3.28
CA ASP A 109 13.74 -10.49 -2.50
C ASP A 109 12.97 -10.51 -1.19
N VAL A 110 11.71 -10.98 -1.20
CA VAL A 110 10.91 -11.18 0.02
C VAL A 110 11.60 -12.16 0.97
N ARG A 111 12.07 -13.30 0.45
CA ARG A 111 12.84 -14.28 1.24
C ARG A 111 14.09 -13.68 1.87
N LEU A 112 14.86 -12.93 1.09
CA LEU A 112 16.08 -12.27 1.55
C LEU A 112 15.75 -11.25 2.64
N PHE A 113 14.73 -10.41 2.43
CA PHE A 113 14.24 -9.44 3.41
C PHE A 113 13.83 -10.13 4.72
N CYS A 114 12.96 -11.15 4.66
CA CYS A 114 12.53 -11.88 5.86
C CYS A 114 13.69 -12.61 6.55
N SER A 115 14.73 -13.03 5.82
CA SER A 115 15.92 -13.63 6.44
C SER A 115 16.77 -12.65 7.25
N GLY A 116 16.69 -11.36 6.94
CA GLY A 116 17.38 -10.29 7.68
C GLY A 116 16.64 -9.82 8.94
N LEU A 117 15.36 -10.21 9.11
CA LEU A 117 14.57 -9.86 10.28
C LEU A 117 14.89 -10.79 11.46
N ARG A 118 14.87 -10.24 12.68
CA ARG A 118 15.08 -11.01 13.90
C ARG A 118 13.79 -11.74 14.28
N TYR A 119 13.74 -13.03 13.98
CA TYR A 119 12.67 -13.92 14.44
C TYR A 119 13.17 -14.83 15.56
N GLY A 120 12.36 -15.01 16.60
CA GLY A 120 12.60 -16.02 17.65
C GLY A 120 12.20 -17.44 17.23
N ASP A 121 11.41 -17.57 16.17
CA ASP A 121 10.84 -18.83 15.69
C ASP A 121 10.88 -18.91 14.15
N GLN A 122 11.32 -20.05 13.62
CA GLN A 122 11.42 -20.32 12.18
C GLN A 122 10.07 -20.46 11.49
N GLN A 123 9.05 -20.94 12.19
CA GLN A 123 7.69 -21.06 11.67
C GLN A 123 7.07 -19.67 11.49
N VAL A 124 7.20 -18.80 12.50
CA VAL A 124 6.73 -17.40 12.41
C VAL A 124 7.36 -16.68 11.22
N ARG A 125 8.66 -16.90 10.97
CA ARG A 125 9.33 -16.37 9.77
C ARG A 125 8.68 -16.85 8.47
N ARG A 126 8.36 -18.14 8.35
CA ARG A 126 7.75 -18.72 7.14
C ARG A 126 6.34 -18.18 6.92
N ASP A 127 5.58 -18.00 7.99
CA ASP A 127 4.23 -17.46 7.94
C ASP A 127 4.26 -15.99 7.48
N ASP A 128 5.17 -15.17 8.05
CA ASP A 128 5.35 -13.77 7.64
C ASP A 128 5.88 -13.65 6.20
N GLU A 129 6.78 -14.53 5.76
CA GLU A 129 7.25 -14.58 4.36
C GLU A 129 6.09 -14.88 3.41
N GLY A 130 5.26 -15.90 3.72
CA GLY A 130 4.11 -16.27 2.91
C GLY A 130 3.07 -15.15 2.85
N TYR A 131 2.79 -14.52 3.99
CA TYR A 131 1.86 -13.41 4.13
C TYR A 131 2.33 -12.17 3.34
N LEU A 132 3.61 -11.79 3.47
CA LEU A 132 4.19 -10.68 2.72
C LEU A 132 4.24 -10.98 1.21
N ALA A 133 4.59 -12.20 0.81
CA ALA A 133 4.60 -12.58 -0.60
C ALA A 133 3.21 -12.54 -1.24
N TYR A 134 2.17 -12.92 -0.50
CA TYR A 134 0.78 -12.78 -0.94
C TYR A 134 0.42 -11.32 -1.20
N TYR A 135 0.65 -10.43 -0.23
CA TYR A 135 0.30 -9.01 -0.41
C TYR A 135 1.20 -8.26 -1.40
N LEU A 136 2.43 -8.71 -1.62
CA LEU A 136 3.24 -8.20 -2.73
C LEU A 136 2.59 -8.54 -4.08
N ALA A 137 2.07 -9.76 -4.26
CA ALA A 137 1.38 -10.15 -5.49
C ALA A 137 0.08 -9.34 -5.70
N GLU A 138 -0.67 -9.08 -4.63
CA GLU A 138 -1.83 -8.18 -4.66
C GLU A 138 -1.42 -6.75 -5.06
N ALA A 139 -0.33 -6.22 -4.49
CA ALA A 139 0.18 -4.91 -4.84
C ALA A 139 0.65 -4.82 -6.31
N GLN A 140 1.29 -5.87 -6.81
CA GLN A 140 1.72 -5.99 -8.21
C GLN A 140 0.52 -5.96 -9.15
N THR A 141 -0.51 -6.74 -8.85
CA THR A 141 -1.75 -6.79 -9.64
C THR A 141 -2.46 -5.44 -9.63
N PHE A 142 -2.66 -4.87 -8.43
CA PHE A 142 -3.33 -3.59 -8.24
C PHE A 142 -2.65 -2.45 -8.99
N THR A 143 -1.32 -2.32 -8.85
CA THR A 143 -0.57 -1.24 -9.50
C THR A 143 -0.44 -1.42 -11.01
N ALA A 144 -0.34 -2.67 -11.50
CA ALA A 144 -0.36 -2.96 -12.92
C ALA A 144 -1.70 -2.58 -13.57
N ASP A 145 -2.81 -2.94 -12.94
CA ASP A 145 -4.16 -2.59 -13.39
C ASP A 145 -4.37 -1.07 -13.41
N ALA A 146 -4.01 -0.38 -12.32
CA ALA A 146 -4.11 1.07 -12.23
C ALA A 146 -3.29 1.77 -13.32
N ALA A 147 -2.06 1.30 -13.57
CA ALA A 147 -1.19 1.82 -14.62
C ALA A 147 -1.78 1.58 -16.02
N ALA A 148 -2.28 0.36 -16.30
CA ALA A 148 -2.84 0.00 -17.59
C ALA A 148 -4.07 0.84 -17.95
N ARG A 149 -4.86 1.24 -16.95
CA ARG A 149 -6.05 2.09 -17.13
C ARG A 149 -5.74 3.59 -17.10
N GLY A 150 -4.52 3.98 -16.75
CA GLY A 150 -4.14 5.39 -16.60
C GLY A 150 -4.82 6.08 -15.40
N HIS A 151 -5.14 5.31 -14.36
CA HIS A 151 -5.77 5.79 -13.13
C HIS A 151 -4.72 6.34 -12.15
N ALA A 152 -5.17 7.25 -11.29
CA ALA A 152 -4.47 7.62 -10.07
C ALA A 152 -4.76 6.59 -8.96
N ILE A 153 -4.03 6.64 -7.86
CA ILE A 153 -4.29 5.78 -6.69
C ILE A 153 -4.61 6.67 -5.49
N LEU A 154 -5.68 6.33 -4.78
CA LEU A 154 -6.01 6.82 -3.44
C LEU A 154 -5.85 5.67 -2.47
N TYR A 155 -5.27 5.92 -1.31
CA TYR A 155 -5.17 4.91 -0.27
C TYR A 155 -5.33 5.48 1.13
N LEU A 156 -5.69 4.59 2.04
CA LEU A 156 -6.05 4.88 3.42
C LEU A 156 -5.40 3.83 4.33
N ILE A 157 -4.63 4.31 5.31
CA ILE A 157 -4.13 3.50 6.41
C ILE A 157 -4.99 3.83 7.64
N ARG A 158 -5.85 2.90 8.05
CA ARG A 158 -6.74 3.04 9.19
C ARG A 158 -7.04 1.73 9.88
#